data_AF-F6GUX2-F1
#
_entry.id   AF-F6GUX2-F1
#
_cell.length_a   1.000
_cell.length_b   1.000
_cell.length_c   1.000
_cell.angle_alpha   90.00
_cell.angle_beta   90.00
_cell.angle_gamma   90.00
#
_symmetry.space_group_name_H-M   'P 1'
#
loop_
_entity.id
_entity.type
_entity.pdbx_description
1 polymer ?
#
loop_
_entity_poly.entity_id
_entity_poly.type
_entity_poly.pdbx_seq_one_letter_code
_entity_poly.pdbx_strand_id
1 'polypeptide(L)'
;MSCPHVAGIAAYVKSFHPDWSPSAIQSALMITAWPLNPTTNPDGVLAYGSGHVDPIKATDPGLVYEALKDDYITMLCSMGYGEHKLRLISRDNSTCPKNMQVYIVYLGSLPKGEFSPMSQHIRVLEDVLEGRIRHIYSF
;
A
#
# COMPACT_ATOMS: atom_id res chain seq x y z
N MET A 1 14.83 -12.26 0.99
CA MET A 1 15.09 -12.49 -0.45
C MET A 1 13.93 -12.09 -1.37
N SER A 2 12.74 -11.75 -0.88
CA SER A 2 11.56 -11.36 -1.69
C SER A 2 11.61 -9.93 -2.26
N CYS A 3 12.06 -8.95 -1.48
CA CYS A 3 12.16 -7.55 -1.92
C CYS A 3 12.87 -7.35 -3.28
N PRO A 4 14.08 -7.90 -3.54
CA PRO A 4 14.73 -7.74 -4.84
C PRO A 4 13.99 -8.42 -6.00
N HIS A 5 13.22 -9.49 -5.74
CA HIS A 5 12.38 -10.10 -6.78
C HIS A 5 11.25 -9.16 -7.19
N VAL A 6 10.54 -8.58 -6.23
CA VAL A 6 9.47 -7.61 -6.52
C VAL A 6 10.02 -6.37 -7.21
N ALA A 7 11.21 -5.89 -6.83
CA ALA A 7 11.87 -4.78 -7.50
C ALA A 7 12.21 -5.10 -8.97
N GLY A 8 12.72 -6.30 -9.25
CA GLY A 8 12.97 -6.75 -10.62
C GLY A 8 11.70 -6.85 -11.45
N ILE A 9 10.60 -7.35 -10.87
CA ILE A 9 9.30 -7.44 -11.55
C ILE A 9 8.72 -6.04 -11.79
N ALA A 10 8.83 -5.12 -10.83
CA ALA A 10 8.40 -3.73 -11.01
C ALA A 10 9.17 -3.05 -12.17
N ALA A 11 10.48 -3.27 -12.26
CA ALA A 11 11.29 -2.77 -13.36
C ALA A 11 10.90 -3.43 -14.70
N TYR A 12 10.58 -4.72 -14.69
CA TYR A 12 10.05 -5.42 -15.86
C TYR A 12 8.74 -4.80 -16.35
N VAL A 13 7.75 -4.59 -15.48
CA VAL A 13 6.47 -3.93 -15.83
C VAL A 13 6.71 -2.50 -16.34
N LYS A 14 7.62 -1.75 -15.69
CA LYS A 14 8.00 -0.39 -16.11
C LYS A 14 8.56 -0.34 -17.55
N SER A 15 9.22 -1.40 -18.01
CA SER A 15 9.74 -1.47 -19.38
C SER A 15 8.63 -1.52 -20.45
N PHE A 16 7.45 -2.05 -20.11
CA PHE A 16 6.27 -2.07 -20.98
C PHE A 16 5.41 -0.80 -20.83
N HIS A 17 5.45 -0.15 -19.65
CA HIS A 17 4.72 1.08 -19.36
C HIS A 17 5.65 2.20 -18.83
N PRO A 18 6.45 2.84 -19.71
CA PRO A 18 7.44 3.84 -19.31
C PRO A 18 6.85 5.11 -18.71
N ASP A 19 5.57 5.38 -18.93
CA ASP A 19 4.81 6.52 -18.44
C ASP A 19 4.15 6.29 -17.07
N TRP A 20 3.94 5.02 -16.67
CA TRP A 20 3.23 4.71 -15.43
C TRP A 20 3.92 5.24 -14.16
N SER A 21 3.13 5.81 -13.25
CA SER A 21 3.59 6.20 -11.93
C SER A 21 4.00 4.98 -11.08
N PRO A 22 4.83 5.17 -10.03
CA PRO A 22 5.16 4.09 -9.10
C PRO A 22 3.93 3.46 -8.45
N SER A 23 2.89 4.27 -8.16
CA SER A 23 1.62 3.80 -7.61
C SER A 23 0.84 2.93 -8.60
N ALA A 24 0.80 3.30 -9.89
CA ALA A 24 0.20 2.47 -10.93
C ALA A 24 0.88 1.10 -11.07
N ILE A 25 2.22 1.05 -11.03
CA ILE A 25 2.96 -0.21 -11.08
C ILE A 25 2.70 -1.06 -9.83
N GLN A 26 2.73 -0.45 -8.65
CA GLN A 26 2.39 -1.15 -7.41
C GLN A 26 0.97 -1.72 -7.49
N SER A 27 0.00 -0.93 -7.97
CA SER A 27 -1.38 -1.38 -8.17
C SER A 27 -1.45 -2.58 -9.11
N ALA A 28 -0.79 -2.50 -10.27
CA ALA A 28 -0.79 -3.59 -11.26
C ALA A 28 -0.27 -4.90 -10.66
N LEU A 29 0.79 -4.85 -9.85
CA LEU A 29 1.33 -6.02 -9.16
C LEU A 29 0.38 -6.58 -8.11
N MET A 30 -0.32 -5.71 -7.37
CA MET A 30 -1.23 -6.11 -6.31
C MET A 30 -2.51 -6.76 -6.84
N ILE A 31 -3.15 -6.16 -7.85
CA ILE A 31 -4.47 -6.62 -8.30
C ILE A 31 -4.42 -7.85 -9.22
N THR A 32 -3.24 -8.13 -9.79
CA THR A 32 -3.03 -9.31 -10.65
C THR A 32 -2.40 -10.49 -9.90
N ALA A 33 -2.02 -10.30 -8.63
CA ALA A 33 -1.44 -11.33 -7.78
C ALA A 33 -2.40 -12.53 -7.61
N TRP A 34 -1.82 -13.72 -7.52
CA TRP A 34 -2.58 -14.93 -7.21
C TRP A 34 -2.90 -15.01 -5.73
N PRO A 35 -4.18 -15.19 -5.36
CA PRO A 35 -4.56 -15.31 -3.96
C PRO A 35 -3.93 -16.56 -3.35
N LEU A 36 -3.31 -16.40 -2.19
CA LEU A 36 -2.79 -17.53 -1.42
C LEU A 36 -3.90 -18.18 -0.60
N ASN A 37 -3.71 -19.46 -0.29
CA ASN A 37 -4.70 -20.21 0.47
C ASN A 37 -4.72 -19.71 1.93
N PRO A 38 -5.87 -19.22 2.43
CA PRO A 38 -5.99 -18.74 3.81
C PRO A 38 -5.89 -19.88 4.85
N THR A 39 -6.16 -21.13 4.46
CA THR A 39 -6.02 -22.28 5.36
C THR A 39 -4.58 -22.56 5.72
N THR A 40 -3.63 -22.29 4.81
CA THR A 40 -2.20 -22.45 5.07
C THR A 40 -1.58 -21.19 5.68
N ASN A 41 -2.28 -20.07 5.67
CA ASN A 41 -1.82 -18.76 6.11
C ASN A 41 -2.93 -18.09 6.94
N PRO A 42 -3.07 -18.44 8.23
CA PRO A 42 -4.17 -17.97 9.07
C PRO A 42 -4.19 -16.45 9.25
N ASP A 43 -3.03 -15.79 9.15
CA ASP A 43 -2.88 -14.32 9.22
C ASP A 43 -3.34 -13.62 7.92
N GLY A 44 -3.69 -14.39 6.88
CA GLY A 44 -4.34 -13.89 5.67
C GLY A 44 -3.58 -12.74 5.00
N VAL A 45 -4.31 -11.68 4.67
CA VAL A 45 -3.79 -10.47 4.00
C VAL A 45 -2.69 -9.75 4.81
N LEU A 46 -2.59 -9.98 6.13
CA LEU A 46 -1.52 -9.39 6.94
C LEU A 46 -0.19 -10.12 6.75
N ALA A 47 -0.22 -11.40 6.36
CA ALA A 47 0.97 -12.16 6.04
C ALA A 47 1.43 -11.99 4.59
N TYR A 48 0.50 -11.97 3.63
CA TYR A 48 0.83 -12.02 2.20
C TYR A 48 0.23 -10.92 1.33
N GLY A 49 -0.47 -9.95 1.93
CA GLY A 49 -1.10 -8.86 1.19
C GLY A 49 -2.09 -9.37 0.15
N SER A 50 -1.89 -8.95 -1.11
CA SER A 50 -2.74 -9.35 -2.24
C SER A 50 -2.43 -10.74 -2.79
N GLY A 51 -1.30 -11.36 -2.39
CA GLY A 51 -0.93 -12.72 -2.78
C GLY A 51 0.43 -12.84 -3.48
N HIS A 52 0.59 -13.90 -4.27
CA HIS A 52 1.84 -14.16 -5.00
C HIS A 52 1.86 -13.38 -6.32
N VAL A 53 2.95 -12.65 -6.58
CA VAL A 53 3.09 -11.81 -7.78
C VAL A 53 3.01 -12.61 -9.08
N ASP A 54 2.28 -12.06 -10.08
CA ASP A 54 2.19 -12.60 -11.44
C ASP A 54 2.80 -11.57 -12.42
N PRO A 55 4.08 -11.71 -12.80
CA PRO A 55 4.78 -10.74 -13.65
C PRO A 55 4.14 -10.57 -15.03
N ILE A 56 3.53 -11.63 -15.57
CA ILE A 56 2.98 -11.64 -16.93
C ILE A 56 1.63 -10.92 -16.92
N LYS A 57 0.76 -11.19 -15.95
CA LYS A 57 -0.51 -10.45 -15.85
C LYS A 57 -0.32 -8.99 -15.48
N ALA A 58 0.70 -8.66 -14.69
CA ALA A 58 0.96 -7.29 -14.27
C ALA A 58 1.32 -6.33 -15.43
N THR A 59 1.71 -6.85 -16.60
CA THR A 59 1.92 -6.00 -17.79
C THR A 59 0.62 -5.58 -18.47
N ASP A 60 -0.51 -6.25 -18.22
CA ASP A 60 -1.82 -5.82 -18.71
C ASP A 60 -2.91 -6.10 -17.65
N PRO A 61 -2.96 -5.27 -16.60
CA PRO A 61 -3.85 -5.48 -15.46
C PRO A 61 -5.30 -5.04 -15.74
N GLY A 62 -5.59 -4.45 -16.92
CA GLY A 62 -6.88 -3.87 -17.30
C GLY A 62 -7.21 -2.54 -16.62
N LEU A 63 -7.02 -2.44 -15.29
CA LEU A 63 -7.17 -1.19 -14.53
C LEU A 63 -5.99 -0.99 -13.57
N VAL A 64 -5.73 0.26 -13.19
CA VAL A 64 -4.75 0.59 -12.15
C VAL A 64 -5.32 1.66 -11.22
N TYR A 65 -4.97 1.57 -9.94
CA TYR A 65 -5.26 2.58 -8.94
C TYR A 65 -4.08 3.54 -8.87
N GLU A 66 -4.24 4.70 -9.50
CA GLU A 66 -3.23 5.74 -9.48
C GLU A 66 -3.36 6.63 -8.25
N ALA A 67 -2.22 6.94 -7.64
CA ALA A 67 -2.11 7.90 -6.55
C ALA A 67 -0.98 8.88 -6.86
N LEU A 68 -1.27 10.17 -6.71
CA LEU A 68 -0.35 11.28 -6.94
C LEU A 68 0.31 11.70 -5.63
N LYS A 69 1.37 12.50 -5.75
CA LYS A 69 2.09 13.07 -4.59
C LYS A 69 1.15 13.81 -3.63
N ASP A 70 0.21 14.58 -4.19
CA ASP A 70 -0.75 15.37 -3.43
C ASP A 70 -1.73 14.51 -2.62
N ASP A 71 -2.04 13.29 -3.10
CA ASP A 71 -2.86 12.34 -2.35
C ASP A 71 -2.13 11.86 -1.09
N TYR A 72 -0.83 11.58 -1.20
CA TYR A 72 0.00 11.23 -0.04
C TYR A 72 0.18 12.40 0.93
N ILE A 73 0.32 13.63 0.44
CA ILE A 73 0.37 14.84 1.28
C ILE A 73 -0.95 14.99 2.04
N THR A 74 -2.08 14.88 1.33
CA THR A 74 -3.43 14.98 1.92
C THR A 74 -3.64 13.89 2.97
N MET A 75 -3.21 12.65 2.68
CA MET A 75 -3.22 11.55 3.64
C MET A 75 -2.38 11.88 4.89
N LEU A 76 -1.12 12.28 4.75
CA LEU A 76 -0.25 12.61 5.88
C LEU A 76 -0.82 13.76 6.72
N CYS A 77 -1.33 14.80 6.07
CA CYS A 77 -1.98 15.91 6.75
C CYS A 77 -3.23 15.47 7.52
N SER A 78 -4.05 14.57 6.96
CA SER A 78 -5.23 14.02 7.65
C SER A 78 -4.88 13.19 8.89
N MET A 79 -3.69 12.58 8.90
CA MET A 79 -3.14 11.88 10.06
C MET A 79 -2.57 12.83 11.13
N GLY A 80 -2.66 14.15 10.94
CA GLY A 80 -2.20 15.16 11.90
C GLY A 80 -0.72 15.54 11.75
N TYR A 81 -0.08 15.23 10.62
CA TYR A 81 1.29 15.72 10.36
C TYR A 81 1.27 17.23 10.13
N GLY A 82 1.96 17.98 11.01
CA GLY A 82 2.17 19.41 10.82
C GLY A 82 3.13 19.71 9.66
N GLU A 83 3.02 20.91 9.09
CA GLU A 83 3.77 21.30 7.88
C GLU A 83 5.28 21.12 8.01
N HIS A 84 5.87 21.36 9.18
CA HIS A 84 7.31 21.17 9.38
C HIS A 84 7.73 19.72 9.13
N LYS A 85 7.00 18.73 9.68
CA LYS A 85 7.28 17.31 9.45
C LYS A 85 6.98 16.90 8.02
N LEU A 86 5.91 17.46 7.45
CA LEU A 86 5.53 17.22 6.06
C LEU A 86 6.66 17.61 5.11
N ARG A 87 7.20 18.83 5.24
CA ARG A 87 8.29 19.35 4.38
C ARG A 87 9.59 18.55 4.53
N LEU A 88 9.86 18.00 5.71
CA LEU A 88 10.99 17.08 5.91
C LEU A 88 10.83 15.77 5.13
N ILE A 89 9.61 15.24 5.06
CA ILE A 89 9.30 13.99 4.35
C ILE A 89 9.22 14.23 2.84
N SER A 90 8.45 15.23 2.40
CA SER A 90 8.21 15.54 0.98
C SER A 90 9.41 16.20 0.30
N ARG A 91 10.35 16.74 1.10
CA ARG A 91 11.54 17.48 0.68
C ARG A 91 11.24 18.68 -0.21
N ASP A 92 10.08 19.30 -0.01
CA ASP A 92 9.62 20.49 -0.72
C ASP A 92 8.76 21.38 0.20
N ASN A 93 8.21 22.46 -0.34
CA ASN A 93 7.35 23.39 0.38
C ASN A 93 5.86 22.99 0.37
N SER A 94 5.56 21.69 0.43
CA SER A 94 4.19 21.21 0.52
C SER A 94 3.47 21.78 1.75
N THR A 95 2.18 22.08 1.59
CA THR A 95 1.30 22.63 2.63
C THR A 95 0.04 21.79 2.75
N CYS A 96 -0.55 21.79 3.94
CA CYS A 96 -1.76 21.03 4.21
C CYS A 96 -3.01 21.78 3.71
N PRO A 97 -3.86 21.19 2.84
CA PRO A 97 -5.08 21.83 2.38
C PRO A 97 -6.08 21.99 3.53
N LYS A 98 -6.83 23.10 3.62
CA LYS A 98 -7.76 23.31 4.75
C LYS A 98 -8.97 22.36 4.73
N ASN A 99 -9.41 21.95 3.55
CA ASN A 99 -10.51 21.02 3.34
C ASN A 99 -9.97 19.75 2.67
N MET A 100 -9.55 18.79 3.49
CA MET A 100 -9.02 17.51 3.02
C MET A 100 -10.13 16.47 2.95
N GLN A 101 -10.29 15.81 1.82
CA GLN A 101 -11.08 14.57 1.71
C GLN A 101 -10.12 13.44 1.36
N VAL A 102 -10.07 12.43 2.23
CA VAL A 102 -9.21 11.27 2.06
C VAL A 102 -10.06 10.06 1.76
N TYR A 103 -9.76 9.39 0.65
CA TYR A 103 -10.38 8.14 0.26
C TYR A 103 -9.38 7.01 0.44
N ILE A 104 -9.70 6.08 1.34
CA ILE A 104 -8.89 4.88 1.56
C ILE A 104 -9.43 3.77 0.66
N VAL A 105 -8.65 3.38 -0.34
CA VAL A 105 -8.98 2.28 -1.25
C VAL A 105 -8.25 1.03 -0.77
N TYR A 106 -9.02 -0.03 -0.48
CA TYR A 106 -8.47 -1.32 -0.08
C TYR A 106 -8.20 -2.18 -1.31
N LEU A 107 -6.92 -2.46 -1.56
CA LEU A 107 -6.43 -3.27 -2.69
C LEU A 107 -6.20 -4.72 -2.25
N GLY A 108 -7.27 -5.46 -2.01
CA GLY A 108 -7.19 -6.86 -1.61
C GLY A 108 -8.54 -7.55 -1.49
N SER A 109 -8.52 -8.85 -1.19
CA SER A 109 -9.75 -9.59 -0.90
C SER A 109 -10.40 -9.06 0.37
N LEU A 110 -11.62 -8.54 0.25
CA LEU A 110 -12.45 -8.17 1.40
C LEU A 110 -12.66 -9.42 2.28
N PRO A 111 -12.51 -9.32 3.63
CA PRO A 111 -12.85 -10.43 4.50
C PRO A 111 -14.33 -10.79 4.32
N LYS A 112 -14.65 -12.09 4.45
CA LYS A 112 -16.03 -12.56 4.40
C LYS A 112 -16.76 -12.11 5.68
N GLY A 113 -17.72 -11.19 5.57
CA GLY A 113 -18.53 -10.67 6.70
C GLY A 113 -18.90 -9.19 6.53
N GLU A 114 -19.49 -8.59 7.57
CA GLU A 114 -19.66 -7.13 7.63
C GLU A 114 -18.28 -6.46 7.70
N PHE A 115 -17.92 -5.77 6.62
CA PHE A 115 -16.64 -5.08 6.48
C PHE A 115 -16.83 -3.58 6.72
N SER A 116 -16.14 -3.07 7.75
CA SER A 116 -15.95 -1.65 7.98
C SER A 116 -14.50 -1.29 7.66
N PRO A 117 -14.24 -0.50 6.60
CA PRO A 117 -12.89 -0.07 6.24
C PRO A 117 -12.18 0.60 7.43
N MET A 118 -12.89 1.44 8.18
CA MET A 118 -12.33 2.18 9.32
C MET A 118 -11.98 1.24 10.49
N SER A 119 -12.84 0.26 10.79
CA SER A 119 -12.57 -0.71 11.86
C SER A 119 -11.42 -1.64 11.50
N GLN A 120 -11.29 -2.03 10.24
CA GLN A 120 -10.14 -2.80 9.78
C GLN A 120 -8.87 -1.96 9.79
N HIS A 121 -8.91 -0.70 9.35
CA HIS A 121 -7.77 0.21 9.45
C HIS A 121 -7.26 0.32 10.88
N ILE A 122 -8.17 0.57 11.83
CA ILE A 122 -7.83 0.72 13.25
C ILE A 122 -7.27 -0.58 13.81
N ARG A 123 -7.88 -1.75 13.52
CA ARG A 123 -7.34 -3.05 13.95
C ARG A 123 -5.96 -3.35 13.39
N VAL A 124 -5.72 -3.04 12.11
CA VAL A 124 -4.40 -3.19 11.48
C VAL A 124 -3.39 -2.27 12.16
N LEU A 125 -3.77 -1.04 12.47
CA LEU A 125 -2.91 -0.11 13.21
C LEU A 125 -2.64 -0.60 14.63
N GLU A 126 -3.65 -1.07 15.36
CA GLU A 126 -3.51 -1.65 16.69
C GLU A 126 -2.56 -2.86 16.68
N ASP A 127 -2.73 -3.80 15.76
CA ASP A 127 -1.88 -4.99 15.64
C ASP A 127 -0.42 -4.62 15.29
N VAL A 128 -0.22 -3.63 14.42
CA VAL A 128 1.12 -3.12 14.07
C VAL A 128 1.76 -2.32 15.22
N LEU A 129 0.98 -1.56 15.99
CA LEU A 129 1.46 -0.75 17.11
C LEU A 129 1.72 -1.59 18.37
N GLU A 130 0.86 -2.57 18.67
CA GLU A 130 1.07 -3.56 19.73
C GLU A 130 2.20 -4.54 19.38
N GLY A 131 2.38 -4.87 18.10
CA GLY A 131 3.51 -5.65 17.58
C GLY A 131 4.86 -4.91 17.58
N ARG A 132 4.88 -3.57 17.62
CA ARG A 132 6.12 -2.76 17.53
C ARG A 132 6.87 -2.53 18.84
N ILE A 133 6.29 -2.85 20.00
CA ILE A 133 7.03 -2.72 21.27
C ILE A 133 7.99 -3.92 21.49
N ARG A 134 7.78 -5.06 20.82
CA ARG A 134 8.64 -6.26 21.04
C ARG A 134 9.88 -6.38 20.14
N HIS A 135 10.00 -5.59 19.08
CA HIS A 135 11.09 -5.76 18.10
C HIS A 135 12.07 -4.58 17.97
N ILE A 136 11.98 -3.57 18.86
CA ILE A 136 12.96 -2.45 18.90
C ILE A 136 14.11 -2.72 19.89
N TYR A 137 14.06 -3.79 20.69
CA TYR A 137 15.23 -4.27 21.44
C TYR A 137 15.76 -5.57 20.83
N SER A 138 16.61 -5.45 19.80
CA SER A 138 17.75 -6.33 19.50
C SER A 138 18.16 -6.17 18.03
N PHE A 139 18.97 -5.16 17.75
CA PHE A 139 20.29 -5.31 17.12
C PHE A 139 21.13 -4.08 17.50
#